data_AF-A0A523NN78-F1
#
_entry.id   AF-A0A523NN78-F1
#
_cell.length_a   1.000
_cell.length_b   1.000
_cell.length_c   1.000
_cell.angle_alpha   90.00
_cell.angle_beta   90.00
_cell.angle_gamma   90.00
#
_symmetry.space_group_name_H-M   'P 1'
#
loop_
_entity.id
_entity.type
_entity.pdbx_description
1 polymer ?
#
loop_
_entity_poly.entity_id
_entity_poly.type
_entity_poly.pdbx_seq_one_letter_code
_entity_poly.pdbx_strand_id
1 'polypeptide(L)'
;MLVFKKNIYFVDWENGDELEAGLPGRDHEDPKPIAYNFIHSTLLSDRKLFNEIHQTDPAKGWEQLKIFFPHATRFGNLFHLDTLSMNLLEGFSDRGRWFSMNNYHLCYLYDSLLDRVEEYSYSETDRRLEMFPEMLAQPIDFNQFLNEYFFSTTFLVAVERFNRMTPQEKSQLGKLDHAYFGAILPTPAATSIEDPTLGKVINAVEPTGEEMALESCPEDPYLK
;
A
#
# COMPACT_ATOMS: atom_id res chain seq x y z
N MET A 1 -1.61 -10.10 -6.48
CA MET A 1 -2.44 -10.41 -5.31
C MET A 1 -1.95 -9.57 -4.16
N LEU A 2 -2.80 -8.73 -3.54
CA LEU A 2 -2.39 -7.90 -2.39
C LEU A 2 -2.74 -8.63 -1.10
N VAL A 3 -1.79 -9.43 -0.63
CA VAL A 3 -1.88 -10.18 0.63
C VAL A 3 -0.86 -9.58 1.59
N PHE A 4 -1.25 -9.41 2.85
CA PHE A 4 -0.33 -9.02 3.90
C PHE A 4 0.18 -10.25 4.66
N LYS A 5 1.34 -10.11 5.29
CA LYS A 5 1.94 -11.13 6.16
C LYS A 5 1.00 -11.54 7.30
N LYS A 6 0.24 -10.57 7.82
CA LYS A 6 -0.78 -10.75 8.87
C LYS A 6 -2.15 -10.39 8.31
N ASN A 7 -3.18 -11.09 8.79
CA ASN A 7 -4.55 -10.83 8.39
C ASN A 7 -5.03 -9.48 8.97
N ILE A 8 -5.15 -8.47 8.12
CA ILE A 8 -5.63 -7.13 8.51
C ILE A 8 -7.09 -7.10 8.93
N TYR A 9 -7.88 -8.13 8.62
CA TYR A 9 -9.29 -8.24 8.99
C TYR A 9 -9.49 -8.98 10.32
N PHE A 10 -8.42 -9.55 10.87
CA PHE A 10 -8.46 -10.23 12.15
C PHE A 10 -7.87 -9.31 13.23
N VAL A 11 -8.55 -9.21 14.35
CA VAL A 11 -8.00 -8.61 15.57
C VAL A 11 -7.70 -9.79 16.48
N ASP A 12 -6.44 -9.97 16.89
CA ASP A 12 -6.08 -11.09 17.77
C ASP A 12 -6.79 -10.96 19.12
N TRP A 13 -7.85 -11.75 19.32
CA TRP A 13 -8.55 -11.91 20.60
C TRP A 13 -7.94 -13.02 21.48
N GLU A 14 -6.84 -13.65 21.07
CA GLU A 14 -6.37 -14.91 21.67
C GLU A 14 -5.78 -14.80 23.09
N ASN A 15 -5.59 -13.60 23.63
CA ASN A 15 -5.19 -13.43 25.03
C ASN A 15 -6.32 -12.73 25.79
N GLY A 16 -7.39 -13.48 26.04
CA GLY A 16 -8.46 -13.06 26.93
C GLY A 16 -7.96 -12.97 28.37
N ASP A 17 -7.96 -11.77 28.92
CA ASP A 17 -8.30 -11.54 30.31
C ASP A 17 -9.31 -10.38 30.36
N GLU A 18 -10.40 -10.61 31.09
CA GLU A 18 -11.52 -9.69 31.25
C GLU A 18 -11.14 -8.44 32.06
N LEU A 19 -11.91 -7.37 31.82
CA LEU A 19 -12.07 -6.14 32.62
C LEU A 19 -10.95 -5.08 32.52
N GLU A 20 -11.12 -4.10 31.63
CA GLU A 20 -11.61 -2.74 31.92
C GLU A 20 -11.53 -1.89 30.64
N ALA A 21 -12.30 -0.80 30.58
CA ALA A 21 -12.52 0.09 29.43
C ALA A 21 -11.27 0.39 28.57
N GLY A 22 -11.02 -0.45 27.56
CA GLY A 22 -9.92 -0.40 26.62
C GLY A 22 -10.01 -1.62 25.70
N LEU A 23 -9.59 -1.50 24.44
CA LEU A 23 -9.62 -2.63 23.50
C LEU A 23 -8.75 -3.78 24.08
N PRO A 24 -9.33 -4.93 24.47
CA PRO A 24 -8.62 -5.96 25.23
C PRO A 24 -7.49 -6.59 24.41
N GLY A 25 -6.37 -6.92 25.08
CA GLY A 25 -5.21 -7.61 24.48
C GLY A 25 -4.13 -6.70 23.89
N ARG A 26 -4.20 -5.39 24.09
CA ARG A 26 -3.20 -4.44 23.60
C ARG A 26 -2.16 -4.09 24.66
N ASP A 27 -0.90 -4.06 24.22
CA ASP A 27 0.19 -3.50 25.01
C ASP A 27 0.00 -1.98 25.09
N HIS A 28 -0.30 -1.50 26.29
CA HIS A 28 -0.45 -0.06 26.56
C HIS A 28 0.91 0.66 26.64
N GLU A 29 2.00 -0.08 26.84
CA GLU A 29 3.37 0.46 26.86
C GLU A 29 3.95 0.56 25.43
N ASP A 30 3.49 -0.28 24.50
CA ASP A 30 3.84 -0.25 23.06
C ASP A 30 2.57 -0.25 22.16
N PRO A 31 1.82 0.86 22.11
CA PRO A 31 0.61 0.93 21.31
C PRO A 31 0.93 0.90 19.80
N LYS A 32 0.25 0.00 19.08
CA LYS A 32 0.41 -0.18 17.63
C LYS A 32 -0.86 0.18 16.87
N PRO A 33 -0.78 0.66 15.61
CA PRO A 33 -1.99 0.92 14.84
C PRO A 33 -2.79 -0.37 14.61
N ILE A 34 -4.12 -0.33 14.74
CA ILE A 34 -4.96 -1.42 14.23
C ILE A 34 -4.90 -1.34 12.72
N ALA A 35 -4.33 -2.35 12.05
CA ALA A 35 -4.11 -2.30 10.61
C ALA A 35 -5.39 -2.02 9.81
N TYR A 36 -6.51 -2.66 10.21
CA TYR A 36 -7.82 -2.37 9.64
C TYR A 36 -8.17 -0.88 9.71
N ASN A 37 -8.13 -0.29 10.91
CA ASN A 37 -8.50 1.12 11.13
C ASN A 37 -7.55 2.06 10.41
N PHE A 38 -6.25 1.75 10.45
CA PHE A 38 -5.21 2.56 9.83
C PHE A 38 -5.40 2.62 8.32
N ILE A 39 -5.55 1.47 7.66
CA ILE A 39 -5.79 1.40 6.22
C ILE A 39 -7.14 2.02 5.86
N HIS A 40 -8.22 1.66 6.57
CA HIS A 40 -9.56 2.15 6.26
C HIS A 40 -9.68 3.68 6.37
N SER A 41 -9.19 4.25 7.48
CA SER A 41 -9.23 5.71 7.68
C SER A 41 -8.37 6.46 6.65
N THR A 42 -7.24 5.88 6.25
CA THR A 42 -6.37 6.41 5.21
C THR A 42 -7.11 6.46 3.86
N LEU A 43 -7.67 5.33 3.42
CA LEU A 43 -8.41 5.26 2.15
C LEU A 43 -9.64 6.18 2.14
N LEU A 44 -10.33 6.34 3.26
CA LEU A 44 -11.42 7.31 3.39
C LEU A 44 -10.93 8.77 3.28
N SER A 45 -9.75 9.07 3.82
CA SER A 45 -9.11 10.39 3.68
C SER A 45 -8.77 10.68 2.22
N ASP A 46 -8.16 9.71 1.53
CA ASP A 46 -7.83 9.81 0.12
C ASP A 46 -9.07 10.09 -0.74
N ARG A 47 -10.18 9.40 -0.49
CA ARG A 47 -11.44 9.68 -1.22
C ARG A 47 -11.92 11.11 -1.02
N LYS A 48 -11.76 11.69 0.17
CA LYS A 48 -12.09 13.10 0.42
C LYS A 48 -11.18 14.02 -0.37
N LEU A 49 -9.88 13.75 -0.39
CA LEU A 49 -8.90 14.50 -1.19
C LEU A 49 -9.26 14.48 -2.69
N PHE A 50 -9.63 13.33 -3.27
CA PHE A 50 -10.06 13.27 -4.67
C PHE A 50 -11.35 14.06 -4.93
N ASN A 51 -12.32 14.01 -4.00
CA ASN A 51 -13.55 14.80 -4.10
C ASN A 51 -13.28 16.31 -4.05
N GLU A 52 -12.28 16.75 -3.28
CA GLU A 52 -11.82 18.14 -3.23
C GLU A 52 -11.11 18.53 -4.52
N ILE A 53 -10.20 17.69 -5.01
CA ILE A 53 -9.48 17.91 -6.27
C ILE A 53 -10.45 18.05 -7.44
N HIS A 54 -11.50 17.23 -7.52
CA HIS A 54 -12.54 17.33 -8.56
C HIS A 54 -13.30 18.66 -8.55
N GLN A 55 -13.26 19.41 -7.45
CA GLN A 55 -13.85 20.76 -7.34
C GLN A 55 -12.86 21.87 -7.72
N THR A 56 -11.61 21.51 -8.03
CA THR A 56 -10.54 22.46 -8.38
C THR A 56 -10.07 22.29 -9.83
N ASP A 57 -9.12 23.14 -10.25
CA ASP A 57 -8.46 23.02 -11.55
C ASP A 57 -7.62 21.72 -11.62
N PRO A 58 -7.88 20.81 -12.59
CA PRO A 58 -7.20 19.51 -12.68
C PRO A 58 -5.67 19.59 -12.70
N ALA A 59 -5.11 20.64 -13.33
CA ALA A 59 -3.66 20.83 -13.37
C ALA A 59 -3.08 21.11 -11.99
N LYS A 60 -3.77 21.93 -11.18
CA LYS A 60 -3.38 22.19 -9.79
C LYS A 60 -3.56 20.97 -8.90
N GLY A 61 -4.68 20.27 -9.07
CA GLY A 61 -4.94 19.02 -8.37
C GLY A 61 -3.85 17.98 -8.62
N TRP A 62 -3.37 17.87 -9.87
CA TRP A 62 -2.27 16.96 -10.19
C TRP A 62 -0.95 17.32 -9.50
N GLU A 63 -0.59 18.60 -9.44
CA GLU A 63 0.62 19.02 -8.71
C GLU A 63 0.50 18.77 -7.20
N GLN A 64 -0.70 18.89 -6.63
CA GLN A 64 -0.95 18.51 -5.23
C GLN A 64 -0.77 16.99 -5.03
N LEU A 65 -1.32 16.15 -5.91
CA LEU A 65 -1.17 14.70 -5.82
C LEU A 65 0.27 14.22 -5.91
N LYS A 66 1.17 14.94 -6.59
CA LYS A 66 2.60 14.58 -6.61
C LYS A 66 3.28 14.75 -5.25
N ILE A 67 2.76 15.61 -4.40
CA ILE A 67 3.26 15.81 -3.04
C ILE A 67 2.80 14.64 -2.16
N PHE A 68 1.51 14.31 -2.21
CA PHE A 68 0.91 13.24 -1.41
C PHE A 68 1.29 11.83 -1.89
N PHE A 69 1.45 11.64 -3.20
CA PHE A 69 1.68 10.34 -3.83
C PHE A 69 2.94 10.31 -4.72
N PRO A 70 4.14 10.55 -4.16
CA PRO A 70 5.38 10.74 -4.92
C PRO A 70 5.87 9.49 -5.68
N HIS A 71 5.39 8.30 -5.30
CA HIS A 71 5.69 7.06 -6.01
C HIS A 71 4.57 6.69 -6.99
N ALA A 72 3.31 6.81 -6.57
CA ALA A 72 2.16 6.43 -7.40
C ALA A 72 2.02 7.32 -8.65
N THR A 73 2.34 8.61 -8.52
CA THR A 73 2.31 9.57 -9.63
C THR A 73 3.35 9.29 -10.73
N ARG A 74 4.32 8.39 -10.52
CA ARG A 74 5.36 8.07 -11.50
C ARG A 74 4.86 7.26 -12.69
N PHE A 75 3.74 6.57 -12.56
CA PHE A 75 3.22 5.63 -13.56
C PHE A 75 1.80 5.97 -13.99
N GLY A 76 1.29 7.16 -13.71
CA GLY A 76 -0.10 7.48 -14.00
C GLY A 76 -0.37 8.96 -14.09
N ASN A 77 -1.66 9.28 -14.10
CA ASN A 77 -2.20 10.63 -14.11
C ASN A 77 -3.36 10.70 -13.10
N LEU A 78 -4.03 11.85 -13.02
CA LEU A 78 -5.14 12.05 -12.07
C LEU A 78 -6.19 10.94 -12.14
N PHE A 79 -6.59 10.52 -13.35
CA PHE A 79 -7.60 9.48 -13.55
C PHE A 79 -7.12 8.11 -13.01
N HIS A 80 -5.86 7.76 -13.25
CA HIS A 80 -5.30 6.50 -12.75
C HIS A 80 -5.28 6.45 -11.21
N LEU A 81 -4.85 7.53 -10.56
CA LEU A 81 -4.81 7.57 -9.09
C LEU A 81 -6.23 7.60 -8.47
N ASP A 82 -7.18 8.32 -9.08
CA ASP A 82 -8.57 8.31 -8.63
C ASP A 82 -9.17 6.90 -8.72
N THR A 83 -8.88 6.20 -9.83
CA THR A 83 -9.31 4.81 -10.04
C THR A 83 -8.69 3.87 -9.01
N LEU A 84 -7.38 3.98 -8.76
CA LEU A 84 -6.70 3.18 -7.73
C LEU A 84 -7.29 3.42 -6.34
N SER A 85 -7.54 4.68 -6.00
CA SER A 85 -8.14 5.10 -4.74
C SER A 85 -9.55 4.53 -4.55
N MET A 86 -10.40 4.59 -5.58
CA MET A 86 -11.74 4.00 -5.57
C MET A 86 -11.68 2.48 -5.42
N ASN A 87 -10.89 1.81 -6.27
CA ASN A 87 -10.76 0.37 -6.28
C ASN A 87 -10.21 -0.17 -4.96
N LEU A 88 -9.23 0.51 -4.35
CA LEU A 88 -8.70 0.15 -3.04
C LEU A 88 -9.76 0.21 -1.96
N LEU A 89 -10.57 1.27 -1.91
CA LEU A 89 -11.61 1.38 -0.88
C LEU A 89 -12.73 0.34 -1.07
N GLU A 90 -13.17 0.12 -2.31
CA GLU A 90 -14.18 -0.90 -2.62
C GLU A 90 -13.65 -2.30 -2.32
N GLY A 91 -12.45 -2.61 -2.78
CA GLY A 91 -11.81 -3.89 -2.53
C GLY A 91 -11.46 -4.10 -1.06
N PHE A 92 -11.18 -3.05 -0.29
CA PHE A 92 -11.00 -3.19 1.15
C PHE A 92 -12.27 -3.69 1.85
N SER A 93 -13.45 -3.31 1.35
CA SER A 93 -14.75 -3.76 1.85
C SER A 93 -15.15 -5.15 1.33
N ASP A 94 -14.71 -5.52 0.13
CA ASP A 94 -14.91 -6.85 -0.47
C ASP A 94 -13.60 -7.64 -0.50
N ARG A 95 -13.40 -8.51 0.50
CA ARG A 95 -12.18 -9.33 0.64
C ARG A 95 -11.82 -10.10 -0.63
N GLY A 96 -12.81 -10.58 -1.39
CA GLY A 96 -12.54 -11.31 -2.64
C GLY A 96 -11.82 -10.43 -3.67
N ARG A 97 -12.16 -9.15 -3.73
CA ARG A 97 -11.52 -8.15 -4.60
C ARG A 97 -10.23 -7.58 -4.03
N TRP A 98 -10.09 -7.51 -2.69
CA TRP A 98 -8.82 -7.12 -2.05
C TRP A 98 -7.65 -7.94 -2.60
N PHE A 99 -7.87 -9.25 -2.71
CA PHE A 99 -6.81 -10.15 -3.15
C PHE A 99 -6.46 -9.97 -4.63
N SER A 100 -7.32 -9.49 -5.52
CA SER A 100 -6.92 -9.32 -6.93
C SER A 100 -5.96 -8.15 -7.17
N MET A 101 -5.77 -7.28 -6.17
CA MET A 101 -4.91 -6.11 -6.30
C MET A 101 -3.45 -6.47 -6.63
N ASN A 102 -2.79 -5.56 -7.33
CA ASN A 102 -1.43 -5.73 -7.83
C ASN A 102 -0.49 -4.66 -7.25
N ASN A 103 0.73 -4.57 -7.78
CA ASN A 103 1.74 -3.67 -7.27
C ASN A 103 1.42 -2.18 -7.50
N TYR A 104 0.53 -1.82 -8.45
CA TYR A 104 0.07 -0.44 -8.62
C TYR A 104 -0.72 0.00 -7.39
N HIS A 105 -1.64 -0.86 -6.94
CA HIS A 105 -2.44 -0.67 -5.74
C HIS A 105 -1.55 -0.65 -4.49
N LEU A 106 -0.56 -1.54 -4.39
CA LEU A 106 0.36 -1.58 -3.25
C LEU A 106 1.23 -0.31 -3.15
N CYS A 107 1.70 0.20 -4.29
CA CYS A 107 2.50 1.42 -4.35
C CYS A 107 1.67 2.65 -3.95
N TYR A 108 0.43 2.75 -4.46
CA TYR A 108 -0.50 3.79 -4.04
C TYR A 108 -0.79 3.71 -2.53
N LEU A 109 -1.13 2.51 -2.03
CA LEU A 109 -1.42 2.31 -0.60
C LEU A 109 -0.23 2.70 0.29
N TYR A 110 1.00 2.41 -0.13
CA TYR A 110 2.18 2.84 0.60
C TYR A 110 2.25 4.36 0.74
N ASP A 111 2.07 5.09 -0.37
CA ASP A 111 2.09 6.55 -0.36
C ASP A 111 1.00 7.11 0.54
N SER A 112 -0.23 6.58 0.43
CA SER A 112 -1.35 7.00 1.28
C SER A 112 -1.07 6.79 2.77
N LEU A 113 -0.51 5.64 3.15
CA LEU A 113 -0.20 5.34 4.55
C LEU A 113 0.94 6.22 5.07
N LEU A 114 1.94 6.51 4.24
CA LEU A 114 3.04 7.40 4.60
C LEU A 114 2.53 8.82 4.85
N ASP A 115 1.74 9.37 3.92
CA ASP A 115 1.12 10.70 4.09
C ASP A 115 0.27 10.77 5.37
N ARG A 116 -0.50 9.72 5.65
CA ARG A 116 -1.30 9.65 6.87
C ARG A 116 -0.46 9.64 8.14
N VAL A 117 0.71 8.98 8.13
CA VAL A 117 1.66 9.01 9.24
C VAL A 117 2.28 10.38 9.41
N GLU A 118 2.60 11.08 8.31
CA GLU A 118 3.09 12.45 8.35
C GLU A 118 2.04 13.39 8.95
N GLU A 119 0.79 13.34 8.48
CA GLU A 119 -0.32 14.13 9.05
C GLU A 119 -0.47 13.87 10.55
N TYR A 120 -0.42 12.60 10.97
CA TYR A 120 -0.51 12.22 12.38
C TYR A 120 0.67 12.76 13.21
N SER A 121 1.88 12.65 12.67
CA SER A 121 3.12 13.06 13.34
C SER A 121 3.19 14.57 13.55
N TYR A 122 2.64 15.36 12.63
CA TYR A 122 2.57 16.81 12.75
C TYR A 122 1.31 17.33 13.45
N SER A 123 0.37 16.43 13.79
CA SER A 123 -0.86 16.79 14.51
C SER A 123 -0.63 16.93 16.02
N GLU A 124 -1.42 17.80 16.64
CA GLU A 124 -1.50 17.95 18.10
C GLU A 124 -2.13 16.72 18.79
N THR A 125 -1.91 16.57 20.10
CA THR A 125 -2.38 15.42 20.89
C THR A 125 -3.87 15.11 20.72
N ASP A 126 -4.74 16.11 20.82
CA ASP A 126 -6.19 15.92 20.68
C ASP A 126 -6.54 15.38 19.29
N ARG A 127 -5.90 15.93 18.26
CA ARG A 127 -6.10 15.48 16.87
C ARG A 127 -5.59 14.06 16.66
N ARG A 128 -4.46 13.68 17.26
CA ARG A 128 -3.95 12.31 17.23
C ARG A 128 -4.91 11.32 17.88
N LEU A 129 -5.51 11.69 19.01
CA LEU A 129 -6.52 10.88 19.70
C LEU A 129 -7.81 10.74 18.88
N GLU A 130 -8.20 11.77 18.12
CA GLU A 130 -9.31 11.68 17.18
C GLU A 130 -9.00 10.76 15.99
N MET A 131 -7.78 10.84 15.44
CA MET A 131 -7.38 10.07 14.26
C MET A 131 -7.24 8.58 14.57
N PHE A 132 -6.49 8.25 15.63
CA PHE A 132 -6.18 6.89 16.06
C PHE A 132 -6.22 6.82 17.59
N PRO A 133 -7.41 6.72 18.21
CA PRO A 133 -7.54 6.66 19.67
C PRO A 133 -6.76 5.48 20.25
N GLU A 134 -6.62 4.40 19.49
CA GLU A 134 -5.88 3.21 19.89
C GLU A 134 -4.37 3.40 20.03
N MET A 135 -3.84 4.52 19.50
CA MET A 135 -2.43 4.90 19.61
C MET A 135 -2.13 5.71 20.88
N LEU A 136 -3.15 6.16 21.62
CA LEU A 136 -2.98 7.00 22.82
C LEU A 136 -2.05 8.21 22.59
N ALA A 137 -2.17 8.83 21.41
CA ALA A 137 -1.32 9.92 20.91
C ALA A 137 0.19 9.62 20.74
N GLN A 138 0.60 8.36 20.90
CA GLN A 138 1.98 7.92 20.70
C GLN A 138 2.35 7.92 19.21
N PRO A 139 3.63 8.16 18.87
CA PRO A 139 4.10 8.10 17.49
C PRO A 139 3.80 6.74 16.83
N ILE A 140 3.46 6.76 15.54
CA ILE A 140 3.33 5.54 14.74
C ILE A 140 4.72 5.15 14.22
N ASP A 141 5.23 3.99 14.61
CA ASP A 141 6.41 3.40 13.94
C ASP A 141 6.00 2.76 12.61
N PHE A 142 6.09 3.56 11.55
CA PHE A 142 5.72 3.10 10.22
C PHE A 142 6.63 1.99 9.70
N ASN A 143 7.92 1.98 10.07
CA ASN A 143 8.83 0.92 9.65
C ASN A 143 8.46 -0.42 10.30
N GLN A 144 8.08 -0.40 11.58
CA GLN A 144 7.56 -1.59 12.25
C GLN A 144 6.28 -2.09 11.57
N PHE A 145 5.34 -1.18 11.24
CA PHE A 145 4.13 -1.54 10.51
C PHE A 145 4.42 -2.21 9.16
N LEU A 146 5.31 -1.64 8.36
CA LEU A 146 5.73 -2.22 7.07
C LEU A 146 6.37 -3.60 7.27
N ASN A 147 7.24 -3.76 8.27
CA ASN A 147 7.89 -5.04 8.56
C ASN A 147 6.89 -6.12 8.99
N GLU A 148 5.87 -5.76 9.75
CA GLU A 148 4.85 -6.69 10.23
C GLU A 148 3.83 -7.09 9.16
N TYR A 149 3.46 -6.19 8.25
CA TYR A 149 2.37 -6.42 7.29
C TYR A 149 2.84 -6.62 5.85
N PHE A 150 3.83 -5.88 5.35
CA PHE A 150 4.20 -5.89 3.93
C PHE A 150 5.20 -7.00 3.62
N PHE A 151 4.97 -7.79 2.57
CA PHE A 151 5.94 -8.77 2.09
C PHE A 151 7.18 -8.14 1.46
N SER A 152 7.02 -7.00 0.80
CA SER A 152 8.08 -6.29 0.12
C SER A 152 7.70 -4.81 -0.10
N THR A 153 8.71 -3.94 -0.06
CA THR A 153 8.62 -2.53 -0.48
C THR A 153 9.52 -2.27 -1.70
N THR A 154 9.72 -3.27 -2.55
CA THR A 154 10.58 -3.18 -3.75
C THR A 154 10.24 -2.05 -4.70
N PHE A 155 8.99 -1.58 -4.71
CA PHE A 155 8.56 -0.42 -5.48
C PHE A 155 9.23 0.90 -5.04
N LEU A 156 9.89 0.93 -3.88
CA LEU A 156 10.71 2.07 -3.42
C LEU A 156 12.12 2.09 -4.02
N VAL A 157 12.58 0.98 -4.62
CA VAL A 157 13.94 0.89 -5.17
C VAL A 157 14.00 1.70 -6.46
N ALA A 158 14.87 2.72 -6.48
CA ALA A 158 15.15 3.48 -7.70
C ALA A 158 15.63 2.56 -8.84
N VAL A 159 15.18 2.84 -10.06
CA VAL A 159 15.44 2.03 -11.27
C VAL A 159 16.93 1.82 -11.49
N GLU A 160 17.71 2.88 -11.32
CA GLU A 160 19.15 2.90 -11.51
C GLU A 160 19.85 2.01 -10.49
N ARG A 161 19.32 1.97 -9.26
CA ARG A 161 19.83 1.13 -8.19
C ARG A 161 19.46 -0.33 -8.44
N PHE A 162 18.21 -0.61 -8.81
CA PHE A 162 17.75 -1.97 -9.12
C PHE A 162 18.53 -2.58 -10.29
N ASN A 163 18.78 -1.80 -11.35
CA ASN A 163 19.53 -2.25 -12.52
C ASN A 163 21.00 -2.55 -12.22
N ARG A 164 21.56 -1.99 -11.15
CA ARG A 164 22.94 -2.26 -10.69
C ARG A 164 23.03 -3.43 -9.71
N MET A 165 21.90 -3.92 -9.19
CA MET A 165 21.88 -5.06 -8.26
C MET A 165 22.15 -6.39 -8.99
N THR A 166 22.93 -7.24 -8.33
CA THR A 166 23.14 -8.63 -8.69
C THR A 166 21.87 -9.47 -8.52
N PRO A 167 21.75 -10.62 -9.20
CA PRO A 167 20.63 -11.55 -8.99
C PRO A 167 20.45 -11.97 -7.52
N GLN A 168 21.56 -12.13 -6.77
CA GLN A 168 21.55 -12.45 -5.34
C GLN A 168 20.96 -11.30 -4.51
N GLU A 169 21.37 -10.06 -4.76
CA GLU A 169 20.81 -8.88 -4.09
C GLU A 169 19.31 -8.71 -4.40
N LYS A 170 18.89 -8.98 -5.64
CA LYS A 170 17.47 -8.94 -6.03
C LYS A 170 16.65 -10.00 -5.30
N SER A 171 17.18 -11.22 -5.15
CA SER A 171 16.51 -12.31 -4.43
C SER A 171 16.32 -12.03 -2.93
N GLN A 172 17.14 -11.16 -2.35
CA GLN A 172 17.02 -10.73 -0.95
C GLN A 172 15.92 -9.69 -0.73
N LEU A 173 15.36 -9.10 -1.79
CA LEU A 173 14.29 -8.09 -1.68
C LEU A 173 12.87 -8.67 -1.45
N GLY A 174 12.72 -10.00 -1.39
CA GLY A 174 11.45 -10.67 -1.10
C GLY A 174 11.12 -11.84 -2.05
N LYS A 175 10.15 -12.68 -1.68
CA LYS A 175 9.75 -13.85 -2.49
C LYS A 175 9.17 -13.42 -3.85
N LEU A 176 9.65 -14.15 -4.85
CA LEU A 176 9.72 -13.83 -6.29
C LEU A 176 8.51 -14.27 -7.12
N ASP A 177 7.28 -14.31 -6.57
CA ASP A 177 6.13 -14.85 -7.33
C ASP A 177 5.28 -13.80 -8.05
N HIS A 178 5.46 -12.50 -7.79
CA HIS A 178 4.63 -11.45 -8.40
C HIS A 178 5.46 -10.29 -8.96
N ALA A 179 5.48 -10.21 -10.30
CA ALA A 179 6.03 -9.19 -11.20
C ALA A 179 6.53 -7.88 -10.54
N TYR A 180 7.85 -7.67 -10.56
CA TYR A 180 8.46 -6.45 -10.03
C TYR A 180 8.00 -5.18 -10.76
N PHE A 181 7.59 -4.20 -9.96
CA PHE A 181 7.76 -2.78 -10.28
C PHE A 181 9.26 -2.47 -10.36
N GLY A 182 9.73 -1.81 -11.43
CA GLY A 182 11.04 -1.13 -11.40
C GLY A 182 12.19 -1.59 -12.32
N ALA A 183 12.09 -2.61 -13.18
CA ALA A 183 13.28 -3.27 -13.78
C ALA A 183 13.40 -3.45 -15.33
N ILE A 184 13.54 -2.43 -16.20
CA ILE A 184 13.79 -2.72 -17.63
C ILE A 184 15.26 -3.10 -17.85
N LEU A 185 15.51 -4.28 -18.44
CA LEU A 185 16.42 -4.43 -19.59
C LEU A 185 15.95 -5.58 -20.53
N PRO A 186 15.76 -5.30 -21.82
CA PRO A 186 16.37 -6.11 -22.87
C PRO A 186 17.61 -5.37 -23.38
N THR A 187 18.76 -6.04 -23.40
CA THR A 187 19.87 -5.64 -24.26
C THR A 187 19.73 -6.39 -25.58
N PRO A 188 19.84 -5.73 -26.76
CA PRO A 188 19.55 -6.33 -28.07
C PRO A 188 20.56 -7.39 -28.54
N ALA A 189 21.37 -7.97 -27.64
CA ALA A 189 22.42 -8.93 -27.95
C ALA A 189 22.17 -10.35 -27.41
N ALA A 190 21.09 -10.59 -26.65
CA ALA A 190 20.81 -11.91 -26.08
C ALA A 190 19.98 -12.75 -27.05
N THR A 191 20.64 -13.66 -27.76
CA THR A 191 20.07 -14.73 -28.59
C THR A 191 19.55 -15.90 -27.74
N SER A 192 18.88 -15.64 -26.62
CA SER A 192 18.33 -16.70 -25.79
C SER A 192 16.83 -16.52 -25.58
N ILE A 193 16.13 -17.57 -26.01
CA ILE A 193 14.73 -17.93 -25.81
C ILE A 193 14.13 -17.27 -24.57
N GLU A 194 13.07 -16.49 -24.80
CA GLU A 194 12.31 -15.74 -23.82
C GLU A 194 11.86 -16.64 -22.66
N ASP A 195 12.32 -16.30 -21.45
CA ASP A 195 11.76 -16.81 -20.20
C ASP A 195 10.44 -16.05 -19.94
N PRO A 196 9.28 -16.74 -19.92
CA PRO A 196 7.97 -16.12 -19.71
C PRO A 196 7.77 -15.56 -18.29
N THR A 197 8.73 -15.74 -17.38
CA THR A 197 8.71 -15.17 -16.02
C THR A 197 9.42 -13.82 -15.88
N LEU A 198 10.00 -13.28 -16.96
CA LEU A 198 10.52 -11.91 -17.02
C LEU A 198 9.36 -10.90 -17.14
N GLY A 199 8.65 -10.75 -16.03
CA GLY A 199 7.49 -9.87 -15.88
C GLY A 199 7.78 -8.43 -16.28
N LYS A 200 6.83 -7.85 -17.02
CA LYS A 200 6.84 -6.47 -17.47
C LYS A 200 7.02 -5.51 -16.29
N VAL A 201 7.79 -4.49 -16.59
CA VAL A 201 8.34 -3.55 -15.63
C VAL A 201 7.41 -2.37 -15.52
N ILE A 202 6.94 -2.12 -14.32
CA ILE A 202 6.13 -0.95 -14.06
C ILE A 202 7.04 0.20 -13.66
N ASN A 203 7.70 0.80 -14.65
CA ASN A 203 8.31 2.11 -14.51
C ASN A 203 7.71 3.01 -15.57
N ALA A 204 6.94 4.01 -15.13
CA ALA A 204 6.31 4.98 -16.00
C ALA A 204 5.37 4.41 -17.08
N VAL A 205 4.95 3.15 -16.93
CA VAL A 205 3.92 2.55 -17.79
C VAL A 205 2.57 2.80 -17.13
N GLU A 206 1.75 3.60 -17.82
CA GLU A 206 0.35 3.81 -17.44
C GLU A 206 -0.35 2.45 -17.29
N PRO A 207 -1.02 2.19 -16.15
CA PRO A 207 -1.70 0.93 -15.96
C PRO A 207 -2.81 0.81 -17.00
N THR A 208 -2.91 -0.37 -17.61
CA THR A 208 -4.02 -0.69 -18.49
C THR A 208 -5.33 -0.79 -17.71
N GLY A 209 -6.46 -0.69 -18.41
CA GLY A 209 -7.78 -0.89 -17.79
C GLY A 209 -7.92 -2.25 -17.10
N GLU A 210 -7.30 -3.29 -17.65
CA GLU A 210 -7.26 -4.64 -17.07
C GLU A 210 -6.44 -4.67 -15.77
N GLU A 211 -5.31 -3.96 -15.71
CA GLU A 211 -4.47 -3.90 -14.50
C GLU A 211 -5.10 -3.06 -13.39
N MET A 212 -6.02 -2.16 -13.72
CA MET A 212 -6.81 -1.41 -12.74
C MET A 212 -8.05 -2.17 -12.30
N ALA A 213 -8.60 -3.06 -13.14
CA ALA A 213 -9.82 -3.80 -12.81
C ALA A 213 -9.57 -4.77 -11.64
N LEU A 214 -10.56 -4.87 -10.74
CA LEU A 214 -10.57 -5.86 -9.68
C LEU A 214 -11.47 -7.02 -10.08
N GLU A 215 -10.91 -8.22 -10.08
CA GLU A 215 -11.64 -9.47 -10.27
C GLU A 215 -11.82 -10.15 -8.91
N SER A 216 -12.87 -10.94 -8.73
CA SER A 216 -13.01 -11.70 -7.48
C SER A 216 -11.99 -12.83 -7.44
N CYS A 217 -11.17 -12.87 -6.39
CA CYS A 217 -10.30 -14.00 -6.11
C CYS A 217 -11.15 -15.16 -5.56
N PRO A 218 -11.04 -16.39 -6.12
CA PRO A 218 -11.90 -17.51 -5.77
C PRO A 218 -11.60 -18.12 -4.39
N GLU A 219 -10.44 -17.86 -3.79
CA GLU A 219 -10.04 -18.39 -2.48
C GLU A 219 -9.51 -17.26 -1.58
N ASP A 220 -9.92 -17.24 -0.30
CA ASP A 220 -9.33 -16.36 0.71
C ASP A 220 -8.01 -16.98 1.22
N PRO A 221 -6.84 -16.33 0.98
CA PRO A 221 -5.55 -16.84 1.40
C PRO A 221 -5.36 -16.88 2.92
N TYR A 222 -6.20 -16.20 3.70
CA TYR A 222 -6.16 -16.24 5.17
C TYR A 222 -6.96 -17.42 5.77
N LEU A 223 -7.68 -18.20 4.96
CA LEU A 223 -8.43 -19.39 5.41
C LEU A 223 -7.63 -20.71 5.29
N LYS A 224 -6.32 -20.63 5.02
CA LYS A 224 -5.41 -21.78 4.88
C LYS A 224 -4.63 -22.05 6.16
#